data_AF-A0A838IJR9-F1
#
_entry.id   AF-A0A838IJR9-F1
#
_cell.length_a   1.000
_cell.length_b   1.000
_cell.length_c   1.000
_cell.angle_alpha   90.00
_cell.angle_beta   90.00
_cell.angle_gamma   90.00
#
_symmetry.space_group_name_H-M   'P 1'
#
loop_
_entity.id
_entity.type
_entity.pdbx_description
1 polymer ?
#
loop_
_entity_poly.entity_id
_entity_poly.type
_entity_poly.pdbx_seq_one_letter_code
_entity_poly.pdbx_strand_id
1 'polypeptide(L)'
;SRFTHDSVGSGGGGLSGDGMSGWSGSIEHRGISFVNGGLGGARRGMGGEGGFGGGGGGEWVSWTGSGGGGGYSGGGGGEYYGVGGGGGSFNAGANQSNLSAANAGNGSVRIELL
;
A
#
# COMPACT_ATOMS: atom_id res chain seq x y z
N SER A 1 1.49 2.58 -21.16
CA SER A 1 1.33 1.41 -20.28
C SER A 1 2.68 0.72 -20.19
N ARG A 2 3.39 0.87 -19.06
CA ARG A 2 4.63 0.14 -18.81
C ARG A 2 4.26 -1.08 -17.97
N PHE A 3 4.16 -2.24 -18.61
CA PHE A 3 4.14 -3.52 -17.90
C PHE A 3 5.57 -3.80 -17.49
N THR A 4 5.99 -3.29 -16.35
CA THR A 4 7.22 -3.69 -15.69
C THR A 4 6.83 -4.44 -14.43
N HIS A 5 7.02 -5.76 -14.46
CA HIS A 5 6.96 -6.67 -13.31
C HIS A 5 8.19 -6.45 -12.40
N ASP A 6 8.46 -5.20 -12.04
CA ASP A 6 9.65 -4.88 -11.23
C ASP A 6 9.30 -4.98 -9.72
N SER A 7 8.01 -4.86 -9.39
CA SER A 7 7.49 -5.01 -8.03
C SER A 7 7.43 -6.48 -7.63
N VAL A 8 8.10 -6.85 -6.55
CA VAL A 8 8.00 -8.18 -5.97
C VAL A 8 6.93 -8.24 -4.89
N GLY A 9 6.90 -7.24 -4.02
CA GLY A 9 5.75 -7.00 -3.17
C GLY A 9 4.55 -6.60 -4.00
N SER A 10 3.35 -6.87 -3.49
CA SER A 10 2.12 -6.44 -4.16
C SER A 10 1.74 -5.02 -3.78
N GLY A 11 1.01 -4.32 -4.64
CA GLY A 11 0.48 -2.99 -4.35
C GLY A 11 -0.69 -3.04 -3.37
N GLY A 12 -0.91 -1.93 -2.68
CA GLY A 12 -2.10 -1.69 -1.87
C GLY A 12 -3.27 -1.15 -2.68
N GLY A 13 -4.48 -1.46 -2.25
CA GLY A 13 -5.74 -0.91 -2.76
C GLY A 13 -5.94 0.55 -2.34
N GLY A 14 -6.57 1.29 -3.24
CA GLY A 14 -7.06 2.65 -3.02
C GLY A 14 -8.53 2.68 -2.58
N LEU A 15 -9.17 3.83 -2.75
CA LEU A 15 -10.61 3.98 -2.53
C LEU A 15 -11.41 3.07 -3.49
N SER A 16 -11.11 3.15 -4.79
CA SER A 16 -11.89 2.49 -5.85
C SER A 16 -11.10 1.50 -6.70
N GLY A 17 -9.78 1.45 -6.58
CA GLY A 17 -8.91 0.57 -7.36
C GLY A 17 -8.16 -0.41 -6.47
N ASP A 18 -8.19 -1.69 -6.80
CA ASP A 18 -7.36 -2.69 -6.11
C ASP A 18 -5.88 -2.50 -6.46
N GLY A 19 -5.00 -2.96 -5.58
CA GLY A 19 -3.57 -2.95 -5.81
C GLY A 19 -3.16 -3.90 -6.94
N MET A 20 -1.96 -3.71 -7.47
CA MET A 20 -1.39 -4.65 -8.45
C MET A 20 -0.80 -5.88 -7.76
N SER A 21 -0.93 -7.04 -8.38
CA SER A 21 -0.21 -8.25 -7.96
C SER A 21 1.30 -8.06 -8.17
N GLY A 22 2.12 -8.44 -7.19
CA GLY A 22 3.58 -8.47 -7.31
C GLY A 22 4.08 -9.65 -8.17
N TRP A 23 5.38 -9.95 -8.08
CA TRP A 23 6.09 -10.95 -8.90
C TRP A 23 5.38 -12.30 -9.10
N SER A 24 4.65 -12.79 -8.09
CA SER A 24 3.96 -14.08 -8.22
C SER A 24 2.74 -14.06 -9.16
N GLY A 25 2.25 -12.88 -9.55
CA GLY A 25 1.06 -12.70 -10.38
C GLY A 25 -0.27 -13.12 -9.72
N SER A 26 -0.26 -13.66 -8.50
CA SER A 26 -1.50 -14.08 -7.84
C SER A 26 -2.26 -12.86 -7.30
N ILE A 27 -3.58 -12.92 -7.42
CA ILE A 27 -4.49 -11.84 -7.03
C ILE A 27 -4.67 -11.74 -5.52
N GLU A 28 -4.32 -12.80 -4.78
CA GLU A 28 -4.52 -12.92 -3.34
C GLU A 28 -3.56 -12.02 -2.56
N HIS A 29 -2.41 -11.68 -3.13
CA HIS A 29 -1.39 -10.87 -2.45
C HIS A 29 -1.60 -9.36 -2.60
N ARG A 30 -2.49 -8.91 -3.48
CA ARG A 30 -2.75 -7.47 -3.65
C ARG A 30 -3.73 -6.97 -2.61
N GLY A 31 -3.60 -5.70 -2.24
CA GLY A 31 -4.59 -5.04 -1.42
C GLY A 31 -5.89 -4.80 -2.20
N ILE A 32 -7.03 -5.03 -1.55
CA ILE A 32 -8.35 -4.76 -2.13
C ILE A 32 -8.77 -3.34 -1.81
N SER A 33 -9.41 -2.67 -2.76
CA SER A 33 -9.93 -1.32 -2.58
C SER A 33 -10.96 -1.22 -1.46
N PHE A 34 -11.08 -0.03 -0.89
CA PHE A 34 -12.01 0.24 0.20
C PHE A 34 -13.47 -0.06 -0.18
N VAL A 35 -13.91 0.35 -1.38
CA VAL A 35 -15.27 0.06 -1.85
C VAL A 35 -15.55 -1.43 -2.05
N ASN A 36 -14.51 -2.25 -2.16
CA ASN A 36 -14.58 -3.70 -2.28
C ASN A 36 -14.25 -4.42 -0.95
N GLY A 37 -14.28 -3.70 0.18
CA GLY A 37 -14.11 -4.26 1.52
C GLY A 37 -12.72 -4.04 2.15
N GLY A 38 -11.76 -3.46 1.43
CA GLY A 38 -10.50 -2.98 2.00
C GLY A 38 -9.59 -4.07 2.57
N LEU A 39 -9.73 -5.31 2.12
CA LEU A 39 -8.95 -6.45 2.61
C LEU A 39 -7.47 -6.30 2.23
N GLY A 40 -6.57 -6.51 3.20
CA GLY A 40 -5.14 -6.57 2.94
C GLY A 40 -4.77 -7.83 2.15
N GLY A 41 -3.74 -7.72 1.32
CA GLY A 41 -3.24 -8.83 0.52
C GLY A 41 -2.48 -9.86 1.34
N ALA A 42 -2.60 -11.14 1.00
CA ALA A 42 -1.91 -12.23 1.67
C ALA A 42 -0.38 -12.12 1.52
N ARG A 43 0.39 -12.59 2.49
CA ARG A 43 1.85 -12.74 2.35
C ARG A 43 2.23 -13.90 1.43
N ARG A 44 3.46 -13.85 0.91
CA ARG A 44 4.10 -14.98 0.26
C ARG A 44 5.38 -15.37 1.00
N GLY A 45 5.51 -16.65 1.37
CA GLY A 45 6.64 -17.12 2.19
C GLY A 45 6.65 -16.48 3.56
N MET A 46 7.81 -16.02 4.04
CA MET A 46 7.90 -15.27 5.30
C MET A 46 7.69 -13.75 5.13
N GLY A 47 7.08 -13.32 4.02
CA GLY A 47 6.72 -11.92 3.83
C GLY A 47 5.69 -11.44 4.86
N GLY A 48 5.46 -10.14 4.91
CA GLY A 48 4.40 -9.55 5.73
C GLY A 48 3.03 -9.63 5.08
N GLU A 49 1.97 -9.83 5.87
CA GLU A 49 0.59 -9.66 5.42
C GLU A 49 0.32 -8.18 5.12
N GLY A 50 -0.56 -7.92 4.16
CA GLY A 50 -1.09 -6.61 3.86
C GLY A 50 -1.96 -6.09 5.01
N GLY A 51 -1.73 -4.85 5.41
CA GLY A 51 -2.40 -4.22 6.55
C GLY A 51 -3.74 -3.56 6.21
N PHE A 52 -4.23 -2.77 7.18
CA PHE A 52 -5.47 -2.00 7.07
C PHE A 52 -5.51 -1.07 5.84
N GLY A 53 -6.73 -0.81 5.35
CA GLY A 53 -6.96 0.06 4.19
C GLY A 53 -6.60 -0.59 2.86
N GLY A 54 -6.49 -1.92 2.81
CA GLY A 54 -6.07 -2.65 1.63
C GLY A 54 -4.57 -2.59 1.40
N GLY A 55 -3.72 -2.78 2.41
CA GLY A 55 -2.28 -2.92 2.18
C GLY A 55 -1.95 -4.15 1.31
N GLY A 56 -0.92 -4.09 0.48
CA GLY A 56 -0.43 -5.26 -0.27
C GLY A 56 0.42 -6.18 0.60
N GLY A 57 0.46 -7.47 0.26
CA GLY A 57 1.32 -8.46 0.91
C GLY A 57 2.74 -8.44 0.36
N GLY A 58 3.70 -8.71 1.26
CA GLY A 58 5.11 -8.86 0.92
C GLY A 58 5.48 -10.28 0.48
N GLU A 59 6.63 -10.38 -0.18
CA GLU A 59 7.22 -11.63 -0.62
C GLU A 59 8.55 -11.86 0.10
N TRP A 60 8.75 -13.08 0.59
CA TRP A 60 10.03 -13.55 1.10
C TRP A 60 10.22 -15.03 0.75
N VAL A 61 10.40 -15.31 -0.54
CA VAL A 61 10.64 -16.68 -1.05
C VAL A 61 11.80 -16.71 -2.02
N SER A 62 11.75 -15.89 -3.06
CA SER A 62 12.72 -15.87 -4.14
C SER A 62 13.30 -14.47 -4.34
N TRP A 63 12.47 -13.44 -4.16
CA TRP A 63 12.81 -12.08 -4.52
C TRP A 63 12.29 -11.11 -3.47
N THR A 64 12.78 -11.19 -2.22
CA THR A 64 12.37 -10.36 -1.07
C THR A 64 11.84 -8.96 -1.43
N GLY A 65 10.60 -8.61 -1.10
CA GLY A 65 10.08 -7.25 -1.31
C GLY A 65 8.85 -6.97 -0.45
N SER A 66 8.72 -5.75 0.09
CA SER A 66 7.56 -5.41 0.93
C SER A 66 6.35 -4.97 0.12
N GLY A 67 5.15 -5.20 0.64
CA GLY A 67 3.91 -4.73 0.01
C GLY A 67 3.72 -3.23 0.13
N GLY A 68 2.91 -2.66 -0.77
CA GLY A 68 2.54 -1.25 -0.77
C GLY A 68 1.47 -0.92 0.27
N GLY A 69 1.44 0.32 0.75
CA GLY A 69 0.41 0.80 1.67
C GLY A 69 -0.97 0.89 1.00
N GLY A 70 -2.01 0.60 1.77
CA GLY A 70 -3.40 0.88 1.38
C GLY A 70 -3.75 2.37 1.58
N GLY A 71 -4.97 2.76 1.26
CA GLY A 71 -5.47 4.12 1.51
C GLY A 71 -6.41 4.64 0.43
N TYR A 72 -6.38 5.94 0.16
CA TYR A 72 -7.20 6.54 -0.90
C TYR A 72 -6.65 6.25 -2.31
N SER A 73 -5.34 6.34 -2.52
CA SER A 73 -4.73 6.05 -3.83
C SER A 73 -4.11 4.66 -3.94
N GLY A 74 -3.92 3.97 -2.81
CA GLY A 74 -3.02 2.82 -2.74
C GLY A 74 -1.56 3.21 -3.01
N GLY A 75 -0.64 2.29 -2.69
CA GLY A 75 0.80 2.42 -2.91
C GLY A 75 1.35 1.24 -3.71
N GLY A 76 2.44 1.45 -4.44
CA GLY A 76 3.12 0.39 -5.19
C GLY A 76 3.86 -0.59 -4.28
N GLY A 77 3.93 -1.86 -4.68
CA GLY A 77 4.76 -2.84 -4.00
C GLY A 77 6.25 -2.59 -4.24
N GLY A 78 7.09 -3.02 -3.30
CA GLY A 78 8.54 -2.89 -3.38
C GLY A 78 9.16 -3.86 -4.37
N GLU A 79 10.24 -3.42 -5.02
CA GLU A 79 11.09 -4.27 -5.88
C GLU A 79 11.95 -5.23 -5.03
N TYR A 80 12.91 -5.92 -5.64
CA TYR A 80 13.81 -6.82 -4.92
C TYR A 80 14.68 -6.07 -3.87
N TYR A 81 14.59 -6.54 -2.63
CA TYR A 81 15.01 -5.87 -1.39
C TYR A 81 14.49 -4.44 -1.22
N GLY A 82 13.46 -4.07 -1.98
CA GLY A 82 12.85 -2.76 -2.01
C GLY A 82 11.75 -2.61 -0.97
N VAL A 83 11.46 -1.35 -0.66
CA VAL A 83 10.37 -0.95 0.23
C VAL A 83 9.19 -0.48 -0.61
N GLY A 84 7.99 -1.00 -0.34
CA GLY A 84 6.75 -0.54 -0.94
C GLY A 84 6.44 0.93 -0.63
N GLY A 85 5.76 1.58 -1.55
CA GLY A 85 5.32 2.96 -1.40
C GLY A 85 4.15 3.09 -0.42
N GLY A 86 4.06 4.24 0.27
CA GLY A 86 2.89 4.59 1.08
C GLY A 86 1.67 4.89 0.21
N GLY A 87 0.47 4.59 0.73
CA GLY A 87 -0.78 5.03 0.11
C GLY A 87 -1.10 6.47 0.46
N GLY A 88 -1.77 7.18 -0.46
CA GLY A 88 -2.23 8.54 -0.22
C GLY A 88 -3.48 8.60 0.67
N SER A 89 -3.67 9.73 1.33
CA SER A 89 -4.90 10.07 2.06
C SER A 89 -5.78 10.97 1.22
N PHE A 90 -7.10 10.89 1.40
CA PHE A 90 -8.04 11.83 0.79
C PHE A 90 -8.15 13.11 1.60
N ASN A 91 -8.24 14.26 0.92
CA ASN A 91 -8.59 15.53 1.53
C ASN A 91 -9.56 16.29 0.62
N ALA A 92 -10.76 16.60 1.12
CA ALA A 92 -11.81 17.32 0.38
C ALA A 92 -11.76 18.86 0.54
N GLY A 93 -10.75 19.43 1.22
CA GLY A 93 -10.61 20.87 1.51
C GLY A 93 -11.26 21.27 2.85
N ALA A 94 -10.84 22.33 3.55
CA ALA A 94 -10.20 23.58 3.12
C ALA A 94 -8.72 23.73 3.55
N ASN A 95 -7.87 24.23 2.63
CA ASN A 95 -6.56 24.85 2.88
C ASN A 95 -5.74 24.26 4.05
N GLN A 96 -5.34 23.00 3.95
CA GLN A 96 -4.58 22.35 5.03
C GLN A 96 -3.09 22.45 4.72
N SER A 97 -2.34 22.99 5.68
CA SER A 97 -0.88 23.03 5.63
C SER A 97 -0.33 21.62 5.85
N ASN A 98 0.46 21.10 4.91
CA ASN A 98 1.25 19.89 5.11
C ASN A 98 2.38 20.20 6.10
N LEU A 99 2.07 20.14 7.39
CA LEU A 99 3.09 20.19 8.43
C LEU A 99 3.92 18.90 8.34
N SER A 100 5.25 19.05 8.39
CA SER A 100 6.16 17.93 8.63
C SER A 100 5.64 17.14 9.84
N ALA A 101 5.63 15.82 9.74
CA ALA A 101 5.03 14.91 10.71
C ALA A 101 5.48 15.24 12.15
N ALA A 102 4.67 16.02 12.86
CA ALA A 102 4.92 16.40 14.26
C ALA A 102 4.24 15.42 15.24
N ASN A 103 3.87 14.23 14.76
CA ASN A 103 3.31 13.18 15.60
C ASN A 103 4.46 12.28 16.07
N ALA A 104 4.78 12.35 17.36
CA ALA A 104 5.78 11.48 18.01
C ALA A 104 5.29 10.02 18.20
N GLY A 105 4.31 9.56 17.41
CA GLY A 105 3.69 8.24 17.57
C GLY A 105 3.11 7.67 16.27
N ASN A 106 3.06 6.34 16.18
CA ASN A 106 2.57 5.60 15.01
C ASN A 106 1.04 5.67 14.91
N GLY A 107 0.51 5.89 13.71
CA GLY A 107 -0.92 5.78 13.41
C GLY A 107 -1.77 7.03 13.68
N SER A 108 -1.15 8.18 13.97
CA SER A 108 -1.84 9.47 14.08
C SER A 108 -1.56 10.36 12.88
N VAL A 109 -2.61 10.99 12.34
CA VAL A 109 -2.52 12.05 11.33
C VAL A 109 -3.11 13.32 11.93
N ARG A 110 -2.31 14.38 12.05
CA ARG A 110 -2.78 15.69 12.50
C ARG A 110 -3.19 16.50 11.28
N ILE A 111 -4.43 16.93 11.28
CA ILE A 111 -5.03 17.72 10.21
C ILE A 111 -5.39 19.08 10.78
N GLU A 112 -4.72 20.14 10.31
CA GLU A 112 -5.03 21.52 10.66
C GLU A 112 -5.80 22.19 9.53
N LEU A 113 -6.95 22.76 9.87
CA LEU A 113 -7.77 23.58 8.98
C LEU A 113 -7.36 25.04 9.20
N LEU A 114 -7.06 25.77 8.12
CA LEU A 114 -6.89 27.22 8.14
C LEU A 114 -8.23 27.95 8.29
#